data_AF-R7VMS3-F1
#
_entry.id   AF-R7VMS3-F1
#
_cell.length_a   1.000
_cell.length_b   1.000
_cell.length_c   1.000
_cell.angle_alpha   90.00
_cell.angle_beta   90.00
_cell.angle_gamma   90.00
#
_symmetry.space_group_name_H-M   'P 1'
#
loop_
_entity.id
_entity.type
_entity.pdbx_description
1 polymer ?
#
loop_
_entity_poly.entity_id
_entity_poly.type
_entity_poly.pdbx_seq_one_letter_code
_entity_poly.pdbx_strand_id
1 'polypeptide(L)'
;FTIRLLQISTFQNSSFVDTEGLGLLDDIELGSLDNHTWNIRFHQPWVRPALPRSDWDTIQDMIKIYLQQFSYLVNEGAVQNDVPYPFVAQCMAGCTLYPNKTTQAFVQVGVDGQDFLSFSVDNATWLLSQDTSLSRYVKDVLQNYTAFTELIEVLFNDTCIDDMEMLLYYGRAALERQELPVATVFARTPSPAQLLLVCRVTGFYPRSISVAWLRDGQEVPPGPDTNTSAILPNADLTYQLRSVLAVAPHDGHSYACRVRHRSLGTRSLLIPWG
;
A
#
# COMPACT_ATOMS: atom_id res chain seq x y z
N PHE A 1 0.40 -1.66 -13.11
CA PHE A 1 0.44 -2.54 -11.93
C PHE A 1 1.75 -2.31 -11.21
N THR A 2 1.76 -2.34 -9.89
CA THR A 2 2.97 -2.11 -9.09
C THR A 2 3.15 -3.25 -8.09
N ILE A 3 4.32 -3.91 -8.11
CA ILE A 3 4.73 -4.76 -6.99
C ILE A 3 5.42 -3.91 -5.94
N ARG A 4 5.10 -4.15 -4.67
CA ARG A 4 5.77 -3.57 -3.51
C ARG A 4 6.18 -4.68 -2.56
N LEU A 5 7.45 -4.70 -2.22
CA LEU A 5 8.00 -5.46 -1.11
C LEU A 5 8.22 -4.46 0.02
N LEU A 6 7.49 -4.65 1.11
CA LEU A 6 7.59 -3.86 2.33
C LEU A 6 8.35 -4.66 3.37
N GLN A 7 9.34 -4.03 3.98
CA GLN A 7 10.09 -4.56 5.10
C GLN A 7 9.99 -3.57 6.26
N ILE A 8 9.76 -4.09 7.46
CA ILE A 8 9.83 -3.34 8.70
C ILE A 8 10.77 -4.10 9.63
N SER A 9 11.88 -3.47 10.00
CA SER A 9 12.86 -4.03 10.93
C SER A 9 12.95 -3.17 12.18
N THR A 10 12.63 -3.78 13.32
CA THR A 10 12.70 -3.13 14.64
C THR A 10 13.96 -3.58 15.34
N PHE A 11 14.89 -2.65 15.53
CA PHE A 11 16.15 -2.87 16.21
C PHE A 11 15.95 -2.56 17.70
N GLN A 12 15.85 -3.58 18.55
CA GLN A 12 15.64 -3.40 19.99
C GLN A 12 16.95 -3.07 20.71
N ASN A 13 18.05 -3.65 20.23
CA ASN A 13 19.42 -3.42 20.67
C ASN A 13 20.37 -3.94 19.58
N SER A 14 21.68 -3.81 19.79
CA SER A 14 22.71 -4.22 18.84
C SER A 14 22.75 -5.71 18.49
N SER A 15 22.01 -6.57 19.21
CA SER A 15 22.01 -8.02 19.03
C SER A 15 20.63 -8.60 18.69
N PHE A 16 19.57 -7.80 18.74
CA PHE A 16 18.20 -8.28 18.52
C PHE A 16 17.44 -7.37 17.56
N VAL A 17 17.06 -7.96 16.44
CA VAL A 17 16.28 -7.32 15.37
C VAL A 17 15.08 -8.21 15.08
N ASP A 18 13.90 -7.63 15.15
CA ASP A 18 12.68 -8.27 14.66
C ASP A 18 12.37 -7.74 13.25
N THR A 19 12.02 -8.61 12.31
CA THR A 19 11.80 -8.21 10.91
C THR A 19 10.56 -8.86 10.34
N GLU A 20 9.69 -8.00 9.80
CA GLU A 20 8.48 -8.37 9.07
C GLU A 20 8.65 -8.00 7.59
N GLY A 21 8.09 -8.84 6.72
CA GLY A 21 8.11 -8.62 5.28
C GLY A 21 6.74 -8.91 4.66
N LEU A 22 6.30 -8.05 3.74
CA LEU A 22 5.02 -8.17 3.03
C LEU A 22 5.21 -7.85 1.54
N GLY A 23 4.75 -8.74 0.67
CA GLY A 23 4.68 -8.54 -0.78
C GLY A 23 3.26 -8.19 -1.23
N LEU A 24 3.13 -7.14 -2.04
CA LEU A 24 1.87 -6.65 -2.58
C LEU A 24 1.95 -6.54 -4.11
N LEU A 25 0.86 -6.85 -4.80
CA LEU A 25 0.59 -6.45 -6.17
C LEU A 25 -0.60 -5.49 -6.16
N ASP A 26 -0.31 -4.22 -6.42
CA ASP A 26 -1.21 -3.09 -6.16
C ASP A 26 -1.74 -3.10 -4.72
N ASP A 27 -2.98 -3.54 -4.51
CA ASP A 27 -3.66 -3.63 -3.23
C ASP A 27 -3.88 -5.07 -2.72
N ILE A 28 -3.35 -6.06 -3.45
CA ILE A 28 -3.47 -7.48 -3.10
C ILE A 28 -2.20 -7.96 -2.41
N GLU A 29 -2.33 -8.44 -1.18
CA GLU A 29 -1.24 -9.11 -0.46
C GLU A 29 -0.94 -10.46 -1.11
N LEU A 30 0.26 -10.59 -1.69
CA LEU A 30 0.74 -11.79 -2.35
C LEU A 30 1.22 -12.83 -1.33
N GLY A 31 1.92 -12.37 -0.30
CA GLY A 31 2.50 -13.20 0.74
C GLY A 31 3.31 -12.38 1.74
N SER A 32 3.69 -13.01 2.84
CA SER A 32 4.50 -12.42 3.92
C SER A 32 5.67 -13.33 4.29
N LEU A 33 6.63 -12.79 5.04
CA LEU A 33 7.71 -13.58 5.62
C LEU A 33 7.29 -14.15 6.96
N ASP A 34 7.65 -15.40 7.20
CA ASP A 34 7.61 -16.00 8.53
C ASP A 34 8.60 -15.29 9.46
N ASN A 35 8.14 -14.76 10.59
CA ASN A 35 8.98 -13.95 11.49
C ASN A 35 10.21 -14.69 12.06
N HIS A 36 10.23 -16.03 12.07
CA HIS A 36 11.33 -16.80 12.66
C HIS A 36 12.28 -17.39 11.62
N THR A 37 11.73 -17.82 10.48
CA THR A 37 12.47 -18.56 9.45
C THR A 37 12.71 -17.75 8.18
N TRP A 38 12.02 -16.62 8.02
CA TRP A 38 11.94 -15.82 6.78
C TRP A 38 11.55 -16.64 5.56
N ASN A 39 10.78 -17.72 5.76
CA ASN A 39 10.17 -18.45 4.66
C ASN A 39 8.97 -17.66 4.12
N ILE A 40 8.77 -17.70 2.80
CA ILE A 40 7.65 -17.00 2.16
C ILE A 40 6.36 -17.77 2.44
N ARG A 41 5.39 -17.08 3.03
CA ARG A 41 4.01 -17.54 3.23
C ARG A 41 3.12 -16.91 2.18
N PHE A 42 2.69 -17.69 1.20
CA PHE A 42 1.80 -17.21 0.13
C PHE A 42 0.37 -17.02 0.66
N HIS A 43 -0.23 -15.86 0.39
CA HIS A 43 -1.58 -15.52 0.81
C HIS A 43 -2.63 -15.76 -0.28
N GLN A 44 -2.23 -15.64 -1.55
CA GLN A 44 -3.12 -15.92 -2.67
C GLN A 44 -2.82 -17.29 -3.29
N PRO A 45 -3.85 -18.07 -3.65
CA PRO A 45 -3.66 -19.42 -4.21
C PRO A 45 -2.97 -19.41 -5.58
N TRP A 46 -3.03 -18.28 -6.29
CA TRP A 46 -2.46 -18.12 -7.63
C TRP A 46 -1.01 -17.63 -7.64
N VAL A 47 -0.45 -17.19 -6.50
CA VAL A 47 0.92 -16.67 -6.45
C VAL A 47 1.95 -17.80 -6.53
N ARG A 48 1.83 -18.82 -5.66
CA ARG A 48 2.77 -19.94 -5.67
C ARG A 48 2.91 -20.64 -7.04
N PRO A 49 1.84 -20.91 -7.81
CA PRO A 49 1.97 -21.51 -9.14
C PRO A 49 2.41 -20.53 -10.23
N ALA A 50 2.47 -19.22 -9.97
CA ALA A 50 2.86 -18.24 -10.98
C ALA A 50 4.31 -18.41 -11.46
N LEU A 51 5.20 -18.84 -10.56
CA LEU A 51 6.60 -19.10 -10.86
C LEU A 51 6.99 -20.57 -10.56
N PRO A 52 7.98 -21.11 -11.29
CA PRO A 52 8.63 -22.37 -10.97
C PRO A 52 9.08 -22.47 -9.52
N ARG A 53 9.15 -23.70 -8.99
CA ARG A 53 9.63 -23.93 -7.62
C ARG A 53 11.06 -23.44 -7.41
N SER A 54 11.94 -23.69 -8.38
CA SER A 54 13.33 -23.22 -8.36
C SER A 54 13.45 -21.71 -8.19
N ASP A 55 12.54 -20.98 -8.82
CA ASP A 55 12.60 -19.52 -8.87
C ASP A 55 12.13 -18.97 -7.53
N TRP A 56 11.07 -19.54 -6.95
CA TRP A 56 10.68 -19.24 -5.57
C TRP A 56 11.76 -19.59 -4.54
N ASP A 57 12.43 -20.73 -4.70
CA ASP A 57 13.52 -21.13 -3.81
C ASP A 57 14.68 -20.12 -3.91
N THR A 58 15.02 -19.68 -5.13
CA THR A 58 16.03 -18.64 -5.40
C THR A 58 15.66 -17.30 -4.77
N ILE A 59 14.42 -16.83 -4.98
CA ILE A 59 13.91 -15.57 -4.41
C ILE A 59 13.98 -15.61 -2.88
N GLN A 60 13.55 -16.72 -2.28
CA GLN A 60 13.57 -16.86 -0.82
C GLN A 60 14.99 -16.83 -0.27
N ASP A 61 15.95 -17.50 -0.91
CA ASP A 61 17.34 -17.51 -0.47
C ASP A 61 17.98 -16.12 -0.62
N MET A 62 17.67 -15.41 -1.72
CA MET A 62 18.09 -14.01 -1.90
C MET A 62 17.54 -13.09 -0.80
N ILE A 63 16.25 -13.21 -0.45
CA ILE A 63 15.64 -12.44 0.64
C ILE A 63 16.36 -12.72 1.97
N LYS A 64 16.64 -13.98 2.29
CA LYS A 64 17.32 -14.34 3.54
C LYS A 64 18.73 -13.77 3.62
N ILE A 65 19.51 -13.87 2.55
CA ILE A 65 20.86 -13.31 2.47
C ILE A 65 20.79 -11.78 2.65
N TYR A 66 19.85 -11.13 1.95
CA TYR A 66 19.64 -9.69 2.07
C TYR A 66 19.27 -9.28 3.51
N LEU A 67 18.32 -9.94 4.16
CA LEU A 67 17.89 -9.60 5.52
C LEU A 67 19.02 -9.77 6.54
N GLN A 68 19.84 -10.81 6.39
CA GLN A 68 21.03 -11.00 7.23
C GLN A 68 22.03 -9.86 7.06
N GLN A 69 22.38 -9.52 5.82
CA GLN A 69 23.31 -8.44 5.52
C GLN A 69 22.77 -7.07 5.95
N PHE A 70 21.49 -6.80 5.69
CA PHE A 70 20.80 -5.59 6.12
C PHE A 70 20.89 -5.41 7.64
N SER A 71 20.53 -6.46 8.39
CA SER A 71 20.54 -6.42 9.85
C SER A 71 21.94 -6.17 10.41
N TYR A 72 22.97 -6.78 9.79
CA TYR A 72 24.36 -6.56 10.16
C TYR A 72 24.81 -5.12 9.89
N LEU A 73 24.62 -4.62 8.66
CA LEU A 73 25.07 -3.29 8.23
C LEU A 73 24.38 -2.17 8.99
N VAL A 74 23.06 -2.29 9.24
CA VAL A 74 22.31 -1.28 9.98
C VAL A 74 22.73 -1.24 11.45
N ASN A 75 22.96 -2.39 12.09
CA ASN A 75 23.47 -2.42 13.47
C ASN A 75 24.88 -1.82 13.58
N GLU A 76 25.80 -2.20 12.68
CA GLU A 76 27.14 -1.63 12.64
C GLU A 76 27.09 -0.09 12.48
N GLY A 77 26.30 0.40 11.51
CA GLY A 77 26.11 1.83 11.29
C GLY A 77 25.50 2.55 12.49
N ALA A 78 24.50 1.93 13.14
CA ALA A 78 23.86 2.48 14.34
C ALA A 78 24.83 2.59 15.52
N VAL A 79 25.66 1.58 15.77
CA VAL A 79 26.68 1.60 16.82
C VAL A 79 27.76 2.66 16.53
N GLN A 80 28.24 2.75 15.28
CA GLN A 80 29.28 3.72 14.90
C GLN A 80 28.83 5.18 14.99
N ASN A 81 27.52 5.43 14.87
CA ASN A 81 26.95 6.78 14.86
C ASN A 81 26.10 7.08 16.11
N ASP A 82 26.26 6.30 17.18
CA ASP A 82 25.56 6.47 18.46
C ASP A 82 24.03 6.62 18.33
N VAL A 83 23.43 5.88 17.40
CA VAL A 83 21.98 5.90 17.18
C VAL A 83 21.28 5.26 18.39
N PRO A 84 20.30 5.94 19.02
CA PRO A 84 19.61 5.40 20.17
C PRO A 84 18.71 4.22 19.77
N TYR A 85 18.71 3.18 20.61
CA TYR A 85 17.78 2.07 20.52
C TYR A 85 16.60 2.26 21.49
N PRO A 86 15.41 1.71 21.20
CA PRO A 86 15.07 1.04 19.94
C PRO A 86 14.82 2.05 18.82
N PHE A 87 15.04 1.62 17.57
CA PHE A 87 14.65 2.36 16.38
C PHE A 87 14.05 1.41 15.34
N VAL A 88 13.29 1.97 14.41
CA VAL A 88 12.65 1.22 13.33
C VAL A 88 13.22 1.67 11.99
N ALA A 89 13.73 0.72 11.21
CA ALA A 89 14.09 0.94 9.82
C ALA A 89 13.04 0.27 8.93
N GLN A 90 12.54 1.00 7.94
CA GLN A 90 11.56 0.52 6.98
C GLN A 90 12.16 0.59 5.58
N CYS A 91 12.01 -0.46 4.80
CA CYS A 91 12.41 -0.49 3.40
C CYS A 91 11.21 -0.83 2.54
N MET A 92 10.99 -0.06 1.49
CA MET A 92 10.02 -0.36 0.45
C MET A 92 10.77 -0.43 -0.88
N ALA A 93 10.74 -1.59 -1.51
CA ALA A 93 11.35 -1.81 -2.81
C ALA A 93 10.31 -2.42 -3.76
N GLY A 94 10.45 -2.17 -5.04
CA GLY A 94 9.49 -2.69 -6.01
C GLY A 94 9.67 -2.11 -7.39
N CYS A 95 8.67 -2.35 -8.21
CA CYS A 95 8.66 -1.91 -9.59
C CYS A 95 7.23 -1.67 -10.08
N THR A 96 7.09 -0.68 -10.96
CA THR A 96 5.83 -0.37 -11.64
C THR A 96 5.95 -0.77 -13.10
N LEU A 97 5.03 -1.61 -13.57
CA LEU A 97 4.85 -1.95 -14.98
C LEU A 97 3.78 -1.05 -15.60
N TYR A 98 4.19 -0.25 -16.57
CA TYR A 98 3.33 0.69 -17.29
C TYR A 98 2.69 0.05 -18.54
N PRO A 99 1.58 0.61 -19.07
CA PRO A 99 0.88 0.04 -20.23
C PRO A 99 1.71 -0.07 -21.52
N ASN A 100 2.72 0.80 -21.67
CA ASN A 100 3.71 0.77 -22.77
C ASN A 100 4.82 -0.27 -22.55
N LYS A 101 4.69 -1.15 -21.55
CA LYS A 101 5.68 -2.16 -21.13
C LYS A 101 7.01 -1.62 -20.59
N THR A 102 7.11 -0.31 -20.35
CA THR A 102 8.27 0.20 -19.60
C THR A 102 8.10 -0.10 -18.12
N THR A 103 9.21 -0.32 -17.42
CA THR A 103 9.24 -0.47 -15.98
C THR A 103 9.93 0.69 -15.31
N GLN A 104 9.59 0.91 -14.04
CA GLN A 104 10.33 1.79 -13.16
C GLN A 104 10.46 1.11 -11.80
N ALA A 105 11.68 0.75 -11.47
CA ALA A 105 12.04 0.28 -10.14
C ALA A 105 12.09 1.45 -9.15
N PHE A 106 11.91 1.15 -7.87
CA PHE A 106 12.07 2.13 -6.79
C PHE A 106 12.54 1.43 -5.52
N VAL A 107 13.33 2.15 -4.73
CA VAL A 107 13.67 1.78 -3.35
C VAL A 107 13.54 3.03 -2.47
N GLN A 108 12.87 2.88 -1.34
CA GLN A 108 12.67 3.91 -0.34
C GLN A 108 13.02 3.36 1.03
N VAL A 109 13.69 4.17 1.84
CA VAL A 109 14.09 3.85 3.20
C VAL A 109 13.52 4.91 4.12
N GLY A 110 12.88 4.47 5.19
CA GLY A 110 12.41 5.30 6.28
C GLY A 110 13.04 4.88 7.61
N VAL A 111 13.21 5.84 8.51
CA VAL A 111 13.68 5.60 9.89
C VAL A 111 12.72 6.29 10.84
N ASP A 112 12.23 5.56 11.85
CA ASP A 112 11.26 6.04 12.86
C ASP A 112 10.04 6.75 12.24
N GLY A 113 9.54 6.20 11.13
CA GLY A 113 8.37 6.72 10.40
C GLY A 113 8.63 7.99 9.60
N GLN A 114 9.88 8.40 9.41
CA GLN A 114 10.26 9.53 8.58
C GLN A 114 11.00 9.07 7.31
N ASP A 115 10.75 9.74 6.19
CA ASP A 115 11.50 9.53 4.95
C ASP A 115 12.98 9.82 5.19
N PHE A 116 13.86 8.88 4.81
CA PHE A 116 15.29 8.95 5.09
C PHE A 116 16.12 9.01 3.80
N LEU A 117 15.99 7.99 2.96
CA LEU A 117 16.72 7.85 1.68
C LEU A 117 15.81 7.28 0.59
N SER A 118 16.13 7.57 -0.66
CA SER A 118 15.54 6.88 -1.81
C SER A 118 16.58 6.60 -2.88
N PHE A 119 16.37 5.55 -3.68
CA PHE A 119 17.26 5.20 -4.78
C PHE A 119 16.69 5.70 -6.11
N SER A 120 17.46 6.55 -6.79
CA SER A 120 17.20 6.96 -8.17
C SER A 120 17.79 5.93 -9.11
N VAL A 121 16.91 5.14 -9.73
CA VAL A 121 17.28 4.08 -10.67
C VAL A 121 17.89 4.67 -11.95
N ASP A 122 17.35 5.78 -12.46
CA ASP A 122 17.82 6.42 -13.71
C ASP A 122 19.30 6.79 -13.67
N ASN A 123 19.79 7.17 -12.48
CA ASN A 123 21.16 7.63 -12.28
C ASN A 123 21.98 6.68 -11.41
N ALA A 124 21.42 5.55 -10.97
CA ALA A 124 22.00 4.64 -9.98
C ALA A 124 22.59 5.37 -8.74
N THR A 125 21.81 6.29 -8.15
CA THR A 125 22.27 7.13 -7.03
C THR A 125 21.28 7.22 -5.87
N TRP A 126 21.80 7.34 -4.66
CA TRP A 126 21.00 7.58 -3.45
C TRP A 126 20.71 9.07 -3.25
N LEU A 127 19.43 9.38 -3.04
CA LEU A 127 18.89 10.70 -2.78
C LEU A 127 18.53 10.82 -1.29
N LEU A 128 18.90 11.96 -0.70
CA LEU A 128 18.57 12.28 0.69
C LEU A 128 17.15 12.84 0.75
N SER A 129 16.31 12.31 1.64
CA SER A 129 15.04 12.95 1.99
C SER A 129 15.24 13.98 3.11
N GLN A 130 16.19 13.71 4.01
CA GLN A 130 16.64 14.62 5.06
C GLN A 130 18.16 14.73 5.02
N ASP A 131 18.70 15.94 5.23
CA ASP A 131 20.14 16.19 5.16
C ASP A 131 20.77 16.27 6.57
N THR A 132 20.99 15.10 7.17
CA THR A 132 21.63 14.92 8.49
C THR A 132 22.99 14.23 8.36
N SER A 133 23.84 14.31 9.40
CA SER A 133 25.11 13.57 9.43
C SER A 133 24.92 12.07 9.23
N LEU A 134 23.92 11.47 9.88
CA LEU A 134 23.59 10.05 9.75
C LEU A 134 23.15 9.70 8.32
N SER A 135 22.27 10.51 7.72
CA SER A 135 21.81 10.26 6.35
C SER A 135 22.94 10.33 5.32
N ARG A 136 23.91 11.24 5.48
CA ARG A 136 25.10 11.32 4.61
C ARG A 136 26.02 10.12 4.80
N TYR A 137 26.26 9.71 6.06
CA TYR A 137 27.02 8.50 6.35
C TYR A 137 26.39 7.27 5.67
N VAL A 138 25.08 7.05 5.86
CA VAL A 138 24.40 5.90 5.26
C VAL A 138 24.39 5.99 3.73
N LYS A 139 24.18 7.18 3.16
CA LYS A 139 24.30 7.42 1.72
C LYS A 139 25.67 7.00 1.19
N ASP A 140 26.75 7.43 1.85
CA ASP A 140 28.12 7.10 1.42
C ASP A 140 28.41 5.60 1.53
N VAL A 141 27.91 4.94 2.57
CA VAL A 141 27.99 3.47 2.72
C VAL A 141 27.27 2.78 1.57
N LEU A 142 26.01 3.14 1.31
CA LEU A 142 25.20 2.53 0.25
C LEU A 142 25.75 2.82 -1.15
N GLN A 143 26.28 4.02 -1.40
CA GLN A 143 26.86 4.39 -2.69
C GLN A 143 28.12 3.58 -3.01
N ASN A 144 28.90 3.20 -1.99
CA ASN A 144 30.11 2.38 -2.15
C ASN A 144 29.81 0.88 -2.15
N TYR A 145 28.59 0.47 -1.84
CA TYR A 145 28.21 -0.94 -1.77
C TYR A 145 27.63 -1.43 -3.12
N THR A 146 28.52 -1.56 -4.11
CA THR A 146 28.15 -1.85 -5.50
C THR A 146 27.34 -3.14 -5.68
N ALA A 147 27.62 -4.17 -4.88
CA ALA A 147 26.88 -5.44 -4.93
C ALA A 147 25.37 -5.27 -4.63
N PHE A 148 25.00 -4.32 -3.77
CA PHE A 148 23.61 -4.03 -3.48
C PHE A 148 22.92 -3.28 -4.62
N THR A 149 23.63 -2.34 -5.25
CA THR A 149 23.15 -1.65 -6.45
C THR A 149 22.91 -2.62 -7.59
N GLU A 150 23.86 -3.52 -7.87
CA GLU A 150 23.74 -4.57 -8.89
C GLU A 150 22.55 -5.50 -8.59
N LEU A 151 22.35 -5.88 -7.32
CA LEU A 151 21.21 -6.70 -6.90
C LEU A 151 19.87 -5.99 -7.14
N ILE A 152 19.77 -4.69 -6.84
CA ILE A 152 18.57 -3.88 -7.11
C ILE A 152 18.27 -3.85 -8.61
N GLU A 153 19.30 -3.64 -9.44
CA GLU A 153 19.16 -3.60 -10.90
C GLU A 153 18.64 -4.94 -11.44
N VAL A 154 19.26 -6.07 -11.05
CA VAL A 154 18.84 -7.41 -11.50
C VAL A 154 17.42 -7.74 -11.03
N LEU A 155 17.09 -7.48 -9.76
CA LEU A 155 15.78 -7.86 -9.21
C LEU A 155 14.64 -7.01 -9.79
N PHE A 156 14.83 -5.70 -9.86
CA PHE A 156 13.72 -4.80 -10.16
C PHE A 156 13.70 -4.24 -11.58
N ASN A 157 14.81 -4.30 -12.32
CA ASN A 157 14.85 -3.85 -13.71
C ASN A 157 14.65 -5.02 -14.69
N ASP A 158 15.36 -6.14 -14.46
CA ASP A 158 15.33 -7.29 -15.37
C ASP A 158 14.23 -8.28 -14.96
N THR A 159 14.32 -8.81 -13.74
CA THR A 159 13.46 -9.93 -13.29
C THR A 159 12.01 -9.49 -13.06
N CYS A 160 11.80 -8.23 -12.66
CA CYS A 160 10.47 -7.72 -12.38
C CYS A 160 9.50 -7.86 -13.55
N ILE A 161 9.93 -7.60 -14.80
CA ILE A 161 9.02 -7.66 -15.97
C ILE A 161 8.46 -9.08 -16.10
N ASP A 162 9.35 -10.08 -16.13
CA ASP A 162 8.98 -11.47 -16.36
C ASP A 162 8.10 -12.00 -15.22
N ASP A 163 8.49 -11.73 -13.96
CA ASP A 163 7.70 -12.14 -12.79
C ASP A 163 6.34 -11.44 -12.74
N MET A 164 6.29 -10.15 -13.08
CA MET A 164 5.04 -9.39 -13.18
C MET A 164 4.11 -9.96 -14.23
N GLU A 165 4.59 -10.24 -15.44
CA GLU A 165 3.76 -10.79 -16.51
C GLU A 165 3.13 -12.13 -16.07
N MET A 166 3.90 -12.99 -15.39
CA MET A 166 3.41 -14.25 -14.85
C MET A 166 2.39 -14.05 -13.71
N LEU A 167 2.68 -13.18 -12.74
CA LEU A 167 1.75 -12.87 -11.65
C LEU A 167 0.44 -12.26 -12.16
N LEU A 168 0.50 -11.39 -13.17
CA LEU A 168 -0.68 -10.80 -13.81
C LEU A 168 -1.48 -11.83 -14.60
N TYR A 169 -0.81 -12.79 -15.24
CA TYR A 169 -1.48 -13.88 -15.95
C TYR A 169 -2.24 -14.79 -14.98
N TYR A 170 -1.59 -15.28 -13.92
CA TYR A 170 -2.21 -16.17 -12.93
C TYR A 170 -3.23 -15.45 -12.04
N GLY A 171 -2.95 -14.18 -11.69
CA GLY A 171 -3.77 -13.34 -10.83
C GLY A 171 -4.93 -12.64 -11.54
N ARG A 172 -5.09 -12.79 -12.86
CA ARG A 172 -6.09 -12.07 -13.67
C ARG A 172 -7.48 -12.08 -13.03
N ALA A 173 -7.97 -13.24 -12.63
CA ALA A 173 -9.31 -13.36 -12.05
C ALA A 173 -9.47 -12.56 -10.74
N ALA A 174 -8.43 -12.47 -9.92
CA ALA A 174 -8.45 -11.71 -8.68
C ALA A 174 -8.35 -10.20 -8.94
N LEU A 175 -7.45 -9.79 -9.84
CA LEU A 175 -7.20 -8.39 -10.21
C LEU A 175 -8.37 -7.75 -10.97
N GLU A 176 -9.04 -8.53 -11.82
CA GLU A 176 -10.17 -8.07 -12.62
C GLU A 176 -11.51 -8.25 -11.92
N ARG A 177 -11.54 -8.89 -10.73
CA ARG A 177 -12.79 -9.11 -10.00
C ARG A 177 -13.47 -7.77 -9.72
N GLN A 178 -14.79 -7.85 -9.63
CA GLN A 178 -15.63 -6.68 -9.39
C GLN A 178 -16.71 -7.06 -8.40
N GLU A 179 -16.64 -6.47 -7.21
CA GLU A 179 -17.66 -6.63 -6.19
C GLU A 179 -18.57 -5.41 -6.18
N LEU A 180 -19.87 -5.66 -6.07
CA LEU A 180 -20.88 -4.60 -6.05
C LEU A 180 -20.89 -3.89 -4.70
N PRO A 181 -20.84 -2.54 -4.66
CA PRO A 181 -21.03 -1.82 -3.41
C PRO A 181 -22.43 -2.09 -2.85
N VAL A 182 -22.50 -2.29 -1.54
CA VAL A 182 -23.75 -2.20 -0.77
C VAL A 182 -23.73 -0.87 -0.05
N ALA A 183 -24.81 -0.11 -0.20
CA ALA A 183 -24.93 1.22 0.42
C ALA A 183 -26.20 1.33 1.26
N THR A 184 -26.08 1.93 2.43
CA THR A 184 -27.20 2.25 3.32
C THR A 184 -27.14 3.70 3.75
N VAL A 185 -28.31 4.32 3.87
CA VAL A 185 -28.43 5.70 4.36
C VAL A 185 -29.27 5.71 5.63
N PHE A 186 -28.77 6.40 6.65
CA PHE A 186 -29.46 6.59 7.93
C PHE A 186 -29.14 7.95 8.52
N ALA A 187 -29.96 8.40 9.47
CA ALA A 187 -29.78 9.67 10.16
C ALA A 187 -29.12 9.48 11.53
N ARG A 188 -28.33 10.46 11.94
CA ARG A 188 -27.90 10.67 13.33
C ARG A 188 -28.28 12.08 13.75
N THR A 189 -28.77 12.23 14.97
CA THR A 189 -29.20 13.52 15.54
C THR A 189 -28.37 13.83 16.79
N PRO A 190 -27.19 14.47 16.65
CA PRO A 190 -26.36 14.84 17.81
C PRO A 190 -27.04 15.85 18.74
N SER A 191 -27.90 16.71 18.19
CA SER A 191 -28.70 17.69 18.93
C SER A 191 -30.00 17.98 18.18
N PRO A 192 -31.01 18.62 18.80
CA PRO A 192 -32.25 19.00 18.13
C PRO A 192 -32.08 19.92 16.92
N ALA A 193 -30.96 20.66 16.85
CA ALA A 193 -30.66 21.58 15.76
C ALA A 193 -29.75 20.96 14.66
N GLN A 194 -29.29 19.71 14.84
CA GLN A 194 -28.34 19.08 13.93
C GLN A 194 -28.84 17.71 13.48
N LEU A 195 -28.98 17.56 12.17
CA LEU A 195 -29.29 16.30 11.52
C LEU A 195 -28.13 15.92 10.60
N LEU A 196 -27.54 14.76 10.84
CA LEU A 196 -26.45 14.23 10.03
C LEU A 196 -26.97 13.03 9.24
N LEU A 197 -26.98 13.15 7.92
CA LEU A 197 -27.24 12.02 7.03
C LEU A 197 -25.95 11.26 6.82
N VAL A 198 -25.98 9.94 7.01
CA VAL A 198 -24.81 9.08 6.88
C VAL A 198 -25.08 8.05 5.81
N CYS A 199 -24.27 8.07 4.75
CA CYS A 199 -24.21 7.05 3.73
C CYS A 199 -23.04 6.13 4.01
N ARG A 200 -23.31 4.89 4.41
CA ARG A 200 -22.30 3.85 4.56
C ARG A 200 -22.24 3.02 3.28
N VAL A 201 -21.06 2.86 2.71
CA VAL A 201 -20.82 2.04 1.52
C VAL A 201 -19.79 0.97 1.86
N THR A 202 -20.05 -0.29 1.54
CA THR A 202 -19.17 -1.42 1.90
C THR A 202 -19.25 -2.53 0.85
N GLY A 203 -18.30 -3.47 0.88
CA GLY A 203 -18.34 -4.68 0.05
C GLY A 203 -17.92 -4.45 -1.40
N PHE A 204 -17.29 -3.32 -1.72
CA PHE A 204 -16.89 -3.01 -3.10
C PHE A 204 -15.42 -3.34 -3.36
N TYR A 205 -15.13 -3.74 -4.59
CA TYR A 205 -13.77 -3.90 -5.13
C TYR A 205 -13.81 -3.65 -6.64
N PRO A 206 -12.87 -2.91 -7.25
CA PRO A 206 -11.62 -2.39 -6.68
C PRO A 206 -11.79 -1.16 -5.78
N ARG A 207 -10.69 -0.69 -5.19
CA ARG A 207 -10.67 0.42 -4.21
C ARG A 207 -11.28 1.74 -4.71
N SER A 208 -11.19 2.05 -6.01
CA SER A 208 -11.62 3.35 -6.55
C SER A 208 -13.14 3.47 -6.65
N ILE A 209 -13.72 4.47 -5.98
CA ILE A 209 -15.17 4.70 -5.88
C ILE A 209 -15.47 6.21 -5.80
N SER A 210 -16.65 6.62 -6.23
CA SER A 210 -17.17 7.98 -6.08
C SER A 210 -18.49 7.94 -5.31
N VAL A 211 -18.57 8.75 -4.24
CA VAL A 211 -19.76 8.89 -3.39
C VAL A 211 -20.09 10.37 -3.27
N ALA A 212 -21.32 10.72 -3.60
CA ALA A 212 -21.82 12.10 -3.59
C ALA A 212 -23.21 12.17 -2.97
N TRP A 213 -23.52 13.29 -2.35
CA TRP A 213 -24.88 13.59 -1.89
C TRP A 213 -25.65 14.35 -2.96
N LEU A 214 -26.94 14.04 -3.07
CA LEU A 214 -27.90 14.77 -3.88
C LEU A 214 -28.89 15.46 -2.95
N ARG A 215 -29.17 16.74 -3.20
CA ARG A 215 -30.27 17.52 -2.62
C ARG A 215 -31.23 17.86 -3.76
N ASP A 216 -32.47 17.36 -3.71
CA ASP A 216 -33.47 17.51 -4.77
C ASP A 216 -32.95 17.11 -6.17
N GLY A 217 -32.20 16.02 -6.20
CA GLY A 217 -31.57 15.49 -7.42
C GLY A 217 -30.33 16.24 -7.90
N GLN A 218 -29.97 17.37 -7.28
CA GLN A 218 -28.77 18.14 -7.60
C GLN A 218 -27.62 17.74 -6.68
N GLU A 219 -26.42 17.60 -7.24
CA GLU A 219 -25.24 17.21 -6.48
C GLU A 219 -24.80 18.31 -5.52
N VAL A 220 -24.62 17.95 -4.25
CA VAL A 220 -24.09 18.84 -3.23
C VAL A 220 -22.58 18.97 -3.44
N PRO A 221 -22.05 20.18 -3.66
CA PRO A 221 -20.62 20.37 -3.85
C PRO A 221 -19.85 20.05 -2.56
N PRO A 222 -18.57 19.64 -2.66
CA PRO A 222 -17.71 19.49 -1.49
C PRO A 222 -17.66 20.79 -0.69
N GLY A 223 -17.89 20.69 0.62
CA GLY A 223 -17.92 21.83 1.52
C GLY A 223 -17.90 21.41 2.99
N PRO A 224 -18.01 22.37 3.92
CA PRO A 224 -17.92 22.09 5.37
C PRO A 224 -19.04 21.15 5.86
N ASP A 225 -20.16 21.11 5.16
CA ASP A 225 -21.31 20.26 5.51
C ASP A 225 -21.14 18.81 5.03
N THR A 226 -20.19 18.54 4.14
CA THR A 226 -19.92 17.21 3.59
C THR A 226 -18.61 16.66 4.12
N ASN A 227 -18.63 15.44 4.64
CA ASN A 227 -17.40 14.76 5.07
C ASN A 227 -17.41 13.30 4.66
N THR A 228 -16.47 12.92 3.78
CA THR A 228 -16.28 11.53 3.36
C THR A 228 -15.01 10.98 4.00
N SER A 229 -15.14 9.83 4.67
CA SER A 229 -14.01 9.17 5.32
C SER A 229 -13.01 8.64 4.30
N ALA A 230 -11.80 8.33 4.78
CA ALA A 230 -10.89 7.46 4.05
C ALA A 230 -11.56 6.11 3.72
N ILE A 231 -11.09 5.50 2.64
CA ILE A 231 -11.47 4.14 2.24
C ILE A 231 -10.68 3.16 3.11
N LEU A 232 -11.40 2.30 3.82
CA LEU A 232 -10.85 1.30 4.73
C LEU A 232 -11.00 -0.10 4.12
N PRO A 233 -10.03 -1.01 4.33
CA PRO A 233 -10.15 -2.40 3.90
C PRO A 233 -11.11 -3.19 4.81
N ASN A 234 -11.68 -4.25 4.24
CA ASN A 234 -12.38 -5.32 4.93
C ASN A 234 -11.53 -6.61 4.91
N ALA A 235 -11.81 -7.55 5.81
CA ALA A 235 -11.08 -8.82 5.89
C ALA A 235 -11.30 -9.74 4.67
N ASP A 236 -12.35 -9.50 3.88
CA ASP A 236 -12.70 -10.23 2.66
C ASP A 236 -12.11 -9.58 1.38
N LEU A 237 -11.07 -8.75 1.55
CA LEU A 237 -10.38 -8.01 0.49
C LEU A 237 -11.28 -6.99 -0.25
N THR A 238 -12.46 -6.67 0.28
CA THR A 238 -13.29 -5.56 -0.21
C THR A 238 -13.00 -4.28 0.58
N TYR A 239 -13.67 -3.19 0.21
CA TYR A 239 -13.50 -1.89 0.84
C TYR A 239 -14.80 -1.36 1.43
N GLN A 240 -14.65 -0.41 2.35
CA GLN A 240 -15.74 0.37 2.92
C GLN A 240 -15.36 1.83 3.12
N LEU A 241 -16.37 2.70 3.13
CA LEU A 241 -16.25 4.10 3.50
C LEU A 241 -17.59 4.62 4.05
N ARG A 242 -17.57 5.81 4.65
CA ARG A 242 -18.79 6.56 4.96
C ARG A 242 -18.71 7.99 4.44
N SER A 243 -19.83 8.50 3.95
CA SER A 243 -20.01 9.92 3.65
C SER A 243 -21.09 10.49 4.54
N VAL A 244 -20.87 11.69 5.06
CA VAL A 244 -21.78 12.39 5.97
C VAL A 244 -22.17 13.72 5.35
N LEU A 245 -23.44 14.09 5.44
CA LEU A 245 -23.97 15.40 5.09
C LEU A 245 -24.70 15.99 6.30
N ALA A 246 -24.30 17.18 6.73
CA ALA A 246 -25.04 17.97 7.70
C ALA A 246 -26.19 18.70 7.01
N VAL A 247 -27.39 18.60 7.57
CA VAL A 247 -28.60 19.26 7.06
C VAL A 247 -29.39 19.87 8.21
N ALA A 248 -30.22 20.86 7.90
CA ALA A 248 -31.15 21.41 8.87
C ALA A 248 -32.35 20.43 9.04
N PRO A 249 -32.78 20.16 10.29
CA PRO A 249 -33.99 19.36 10.51
C PRO A 249 -35.20 20.02 9.84
N HIS A 250 -36.03 19.21 9.17
CA HIS A 250 -37.27 19.66 8.52
C HIS A 250 -37.10 20.79 7.49
N ASP A 251 -35.97 20.83 6.78
CA ASP A 251 -35.73 21.86 5.77
C ASP A 251 -36.52 21.67 4.46
N GLY A 252 -37.28 20.59 4.36
CA GLY A 252 -38.21 20.32 3.25
C GLY A 252 -37.56 19.76 2.00
N HIS A 253 -36.26 19.48 2.04
CA HIS A 253 -35.53 18.94 0.89
C HIS A 253 -35.49 17.41 0.91
N SER A 254 -35.39 16.84 -0.29
CA SER A 254 -35.13 15.42 -0.49
C SER A 254 -33.63 15.16 -0.61
N TYR A 255 -33.16 14.07 -0.01
CA TYR A 255 -31.74 13.73 -0.05
C TYR A 255 -31.53 12.31 -0.54
N ALA A 256 -30.45 12.09 -1.28
CA ALA A 256 -30.01 10.75 -1.67
C ALA A 256 -28.50 10.65 -1.71
N CYS A 257 -27.98 9.48 -1.35
CA CYS A 257 -26.59 9.13 -1.59
C CYS A 257 -26.44 8.48 -2.97
N ARG A 258 -25.56 9.03 -3.81
CA ARG A 258 -25.20 8.46 -5.11
C ARG A 258 -23.84 7.80 -5.04
N VAL A 259 -23.79 6.52 -5.40
CA VAL A 259 -22.55 5.73 -5.46
C VAL A 259 -22.26 5.34 -6.90
N ARG A 260 -21.06 5.69 -7.39
CA ARG A 260 -20.51 5.26 -8.68
C ARG A 260 -19.27 4.41 -8.44
N HIS A 261 -19.22 3.26 -9.08
CA HIS A 261 -18.16 2.29 -8.93
C HIS A 261 -18.08 1.44 -10.22
N ARG A 262 -16.88 1.00 -10.64
CA ARG A 262 -16.73 0.32 -11.94
C ARG A 262 -17.58 -0.94 -12.07
N SER A 263 -17.84 -1.65 -10.96
CA SER A 263 -18.69 -2.86 -10.94
C SER A 263 -20.16 -2.58 -11.28
N LEU A 264 -20.58 -1.31 -11.25
CA LEU A 264 -21.90 -0.87 -11.68
C LEU A 264 -21.94 -0.48 -13.17
N GLY A 265 -20.80 -0.53 -13.88
CA GLY A 265 -20.67 -0.06 -15.25
C GLY A 265 -21.00 1.43 -15.38
N THR A 266 -21.98 1.76 -16.23
CA THR A 266 -22.47 3.14 -16.42
C THR A 266 -23.56 3.54 -15.42
N ARG A 267 -24.01 2.61 -14.56
CA ARG A 267 -25.07 2.85 -13.57
C ARG A 267 -24.50 3.44 -12.28
N SER A 268 -25.38 3.99 -11.46
CA SER A 268 -25.08 4.41 -10.09
C SER A 268 -26.12 3.85 -9.14
N LEU A 269 -25.73 3.53 -7.91
CA LEU A 269 -26.71 3.28 -6.86
C LEU A 269 -27.19 4.63 -6.33
N LEU A 270 -28.50 4.78 -6.20
CA LEU A 270 -29.16 5.94 -5.60
C LEU A 270 -29.93 5.47 -4.38
N ILE A 271 -29.48 5.88 -3.20
CA ILE A 271 -30.05 5.45 -1.93
C ILE A 271 -30.70 6.68 -1.32
N PRO A 272 -32.03 6.84 -1.45
CA PRO A 272 -32.72 7.97 -0.85
C PRO A 272 -32.65 7.91 0.68
N TRP A 273 -32.62 9.08 1.30
CA TRP A 273 -32.93 9.26 2.70
C TRP A 273 -34.38 9.71 2.82
N GLY A 274 -35.22 8.89 3.46
CA GLY A 274 -36.67 9.10 3.55
C GLY A 274 -37.41 7.79 3.44
#